data_AF-A0A2E8KBW2-F1
#
_entry.id   AF-A0A2E8KBW2-F1
#
_cell.length_a   1.000
_cell.length_b   1.000
_cell.length_c   1.000
_cell.angle_alpha   90.00
_cell.angle_beta   90.00
_cell.angle_gamma   90.00
#
_symmetry.space_group_name_H-M   'P 1'
#
loop_
_entity.id
_entity.type
_entity.pdbx_description
1 polymer ?
#
loop_
_entity_poly.entity_id
_entity_poly.type
_entity_poly.pdbx_seq_one_letter_code
_entity_poly.pdbx_strand_id
1 'polypeptide(L)'
;MESVMDFDAFKATLVDIREELMGRLGRTHHHLYEREERVSAKFSEQSQELESQELIFNLEEEAKAELKLVEEALVRITDRTFGVCQKCGEQVQTQRLNAVPYTRYCIDC
;
A
#
# COMPACT_ATOMS: atom_id res chain seq x y z
N MET A 1 -33.38 5.30 9.41
CA MET A 1 -32.71 5.99 8.30
C MET A 1 -31.33 5.39 8.22
N GLU A 2 -31.19 4.35 7.41
CA GLU A 2 -29.99 3.50 7.39
C GLU A 2 -28.81 4.31 6.87
N SER A 3 -27.74 4.32 7.66
CA SER A 3 -26.45 4.92 7.32
C SER A 3 -25.89 4.22 6.09
N VAL A 4 -26.22 4.72 4.90
CA VAL A 4 -25.63 4.27 3.64
C VAL A 4 -24.14 4.61 3.71
N MET A 5 -23.29 3.58 3.76
CA MET A 5 -21.85 3.74 3.68
C MET A 5 -21.52 4.49 2.39
N ASP A 6 -20.87 5.65 2.50
CA ASP A 6 -20.51 6.46 1.35
C ASP A 6 -19.30 5.86 0.63
N PHE A 7 -19.58 4.93 -0.27
CA PHE A 7 -18.57 4.26 -1.08
C PHE A 7 -17.82 5.25 -1.99
N ASP A 8 -18.44 6.36 -2.40
CA ASP A 8 -17.80 7.35 -3.26
C ASP A 8 -16.71 8.12 -2.50
N ALA A 9 -16.98 8.49 -1.24
CA ALA A 9 -15.98 9.11 -0.38
C ALA A 9 -14.78 8.17 -0.12
N PHE A 10 -15.03 6.90 0.22
CA PHE A 10 -13.94 5.94 0.43
C PHE A 10 -13.17 5.63 -0.85
N LYS A 11 -13.86 5.57 -2.00
CA LYS A 11 -13.22 5.37 -3.30
C LYS A 11 -12.28 6.52 -3.64
N ALA A 12 -12.70 7.77 -3.43
CA ALA A 12 -11.84 8.93 -3.65
C ALA A 12 -10.56 8.84 -2.80
N THR A 13 -10.70 8.58 -1.49
CA THR A 13 -9.56 8.39 -0.59
C THR A 13 -8.63 7.26 -1.04
N LEU A 14 -9.17 6.12 -1.45
CA LEU A 14 -8.36 4.98 -1.92
C LEU A 14 -7.63 5.29 -3.23
N VAL A 15 -8.24 6.06 -4.14
CA VAL A 15 -7.59 6.51 -5.37
C VAL A 15 -6.42 7.45 -5.06
N ASP A 16 -6.59 8.38 -4.13
CA ASP A 16 -5.52 9.29 -3.69
C ASP A 16 -4.35 8.51 -3.09
N ILE A 17 -4.63 7.54 -2.21
CA ILE A 17 -3.60 6.65 -1.62
C ILE A 17 -2.90 5.84 -2.72
N ARG A 18 -3.65 5.32 -3.70
CA ARG A 18 -3.08 4.57 -4.83
C ARG A 18 -2.08 5.43 -5.60
N GLU A 19 -2.45 6.67 -5.94
CA GLU A 19 -1.57 7.59 -6.66
C GLU A 19 -0.32 7.96 -5.85
N GLU A 20 -0.46 8.17 -4.54
CA GLU A 20 0.66 8.41 -3.64
C GLU A 20 1.64 7.21 -3.62
N LEU A 21 1.12 5.98 -3.47
CA LEU A 21 1.92 4.77 -3.45
C LEU A 21 2.63 4.53 -4.79
N MET A 22 1.93 4.72 -5.91
CA MET A 22 2.54 4.64 -7.24
C MET A 22 3.66 5.69 -7.41
N GLY A 23 3.45 6.91 -6.92
CA GLY A 23 4.47 7.96 -6.94
C GLY A 23 5.69 7.63 -6.06
N ARG A 24 5.47 7.02 -4.88
CA ARG A 24 6.55 6.52 -4.01
C ARG A 24 7.34 5.42 -4.70
N LEU A 25 6.67 4.42 -5.26
CA LEU A 25 7.29 3.31 -5.98
C LEU A 25 8.13 3.79 -7.17
N GLY A 26 7.62 4.73 -7.97
CA GLY A 26 8.37 5.29 -9.10
C GLY A 26 9.68 5.95 -8.68
N ARG A 27 9.69 6.68 -7.56
CA ARG A 27 10.90 7.30 -7.00
C ARG A 27 11.88 6.25 -6.48
N THR A 28 11.40 5.30 -5.69
CA THR A 28 12.22 4.23 -5.11
C THR A 28 12.88 3.37 -6.19
N HIS A 29 12.11 2.96 -7.21
CA HIS A 29 12.59 2.19 -8.34
C HIS A 29 13.70 2.93 -9.11
N HIS A 30 13.51 4.23 -9.38
CA HIS A 30 14.54 5.04 -10.02
C HIS A 30 15.84 5.11 -9.20
N HIS A 31 15.76 5.21 -7.86
CA HIS A 31 16.95 5.22 -6.99
C HIS A 31 17.71 3.89 -6.96
N LEU A 32 17.02 2.75 -7.05
CA LEU A 32 17.64 1.43 -7.09
C LEU A 32 18.33 1.17 -8.44
N TYR A 33 17.61 1.37 -9.53
CA TYR A 33 18.05 0.88 -10.85
C TYR A 33 18.93 1.87 -11.63
N GLU A 34 18.83 3.19 -11.42
CA GLU A 34 19.79 4.13 -12.05
C GLU A 34 21.17 4.13 -11.37
N ARG A 35 21.25 3.66 -10.12
CA ARG A 35 22.52 3.56 -9.38
C ARG A 35 23.33 2.36 -9.81
N GLU A 36 22.69 1.24 -10.15
CA GLU A 36 23.36 0.02 -10.67
C GLU A 36 24.19 0.31 -11.94
N GLU A 37 23.72 1.18 -12.84
CA GLU A 37 24.50 1.60 -14.02
C GLU A 37 25.78 2.37 -13.68
N ARG A 38 25.95 2.87 -12.45
CA ARG A 38 27.10 3.70 -12.02
C ARG A 38 28.06 3.03 -11.03
N VAL A 39 27.89 1.75 -10.69
CA VAL A 39 28.79 1.10 -9.72
C VAL A 39 30.13 0.76 -10.38
N SER A 40 31.05 1.73 -10.39
CA SER A 40 32.48 1.52 -10.62
C SER A 40 33.14 1.05 -9.31
N ALA A 41 33.89 -0.05 -9.39
CA ALA A 41 34.39 -0.83 -8.25
C ALA A 41 35.37 -0.09 -7.32
N LYS A 42 34.95 0.20 -6.08
CA LYS A 42 35.83 0.32 -4.91
C LYS A 42 35.33 -0.61 -3.80
N PHE A 43 36.08 -1.68 -3.56
CA PHE A 43 35.74 -2.78 -2.65
C PHE A 43 35.47 -2.37 -1.17
N SER A 44 35.91 -1.18 -0.74
CA SER A 44 35.70 -0.70 0.64
C SER A 44 34.32 -0.09 0.90
N GLU A 45 33.58 0.32 -0.13
CA GLU A 45 32.25 0.94 0.01
C GLU A 45 31.10 -0.06 -0.26
N GLN A 46 31.41 -1.29 -0.68
CA GLN A 46 30.41 -2.30 -1.05
C GLN A 46 29.49 -2.73 0.10
N SER A 47 29.98 -2.86 1.34
CA SER A 47 29.15 -3.36 2.44
C SER A 47 28.04 -2.39 2.84
N GLN A 48 28.33 -1.10 2.96
CA GLN A 48 27.33 -0.08 3.32
C GLN A 48 26.33 0.16 2.19
N GLU A 49 26.80 0.05 0.94
CA GLU A 49 25.99 0.19 -0.27
C GLU A 49 24.98 -0.96 -0.43
N LEU A 50 25.38 -2.20 -0.12
CA LEU A 50 24.50 -3.37 -0.16
C LEU A 50 23.43 -3.33 0.93
N GLU A 51 23.79 -2.98 2.17
CA GLU A 51 22.82 -2.79 3.26
C GLU A 51 21.80 -1.69 2.92
N SER A 52 22.26 -0.60 2.30
CA SER A 52 21.38 0.49 1.86
C SER A 52 20.40 0.05 0.76
N GLN A 53 20.85 -0.80 -0.17
CA GLN A 53 19.99 -1.34 -1.23
C GLN A 53 18.94 -2.32 -0.69
N GLU A 54 19.31 -3.19 0.25
CA GLU A 54 18.38 -4.11 0.90
C GLU A 54 17.24 -3.34 1.61
N LEU A 55 17.57 -2.26 2.32
CA LEU A 55 16.58 -1.40 2.97
C LEU A 55 15.62 -0.76 1.94
N ILE A 56 16.14 -0.24 0.83
CA ILE A 56 15.33 0.40 -0.20
C ILE A 56 14.43 -0.63 -0.90
N PHE A 57 14.93 -1.83 -1.17
CA PHE A 57 14.15 -2.92 -1.74
C PHE A 57 13.00 -3.35 -0.82
N ASN A 58 13.26 -3.49 0.49
CA ASN A 58 12.22 -3.81 1.47
C ASN A 58 11.11 -2.74 1.50
N LEU A 59 11.47 -1.46 1.44
CA LEU A 59 10.49 -0.36 1.35
C LEU A 59 9.67 -0.40 0.06
N GLU A 60 10.27 -0.83 -1.06
CA GLU A 60 9.56 -1.01 -2.33
C GLU A 60 8.55 -2.16 -2.23
N GLU A 61 8.94 -3.31 -1.69
CA GLU A 61 8.06 -4.46 -1.53
C GLU A 61 6.90 -4.17 -0.56
N GLU A 62 7.16 -3.44 0.53
CA GLU A 62 6.11 -2.96 1.44
C GLU A 62 5.10 -2.06 0.72
N ALA A 63 5.58 -1.08 -0.06
CA ALA A 63 4.71 -0.19 -0.81
C ALA A 63 3.92 -0.91 -1.91
N LYS A 64 4.50 -1.93 -2.57
CA LYS A 64 3.78 -2.80 -3.52
C LYS A 64 2.69 -3.62 -2.83
N ALA A 65 3.00 -4.17 -1.66
CA ALA A 65 2.04 -4.92 -0.87
C ALA A 65 0.86 -4.02 -0.43
N GLU A 66 1.15 -2.80 0.02
CA GLU A 66 0.13 -1.81 0.38
C GLU A 66 -0.72 -1.41 -0.84
N LEU A 67 -0.09 -1.15 -1.99
CA LEU A 67 -0.78 -0.83 -3.25
C LEU A 67 -1.77 -1.92 -3.64
N LYS A 68 -1.36 -3.19 -3.53
CA LYS A 68 -2.24 -4.32 -3.80
C LYS A 68 -3.46 -4.34 -2.87
N LEU A 69 -3.30 -4.02 -1.58
CA LEU A 69 -4.43 -3.93 -0.65
C LEU A 69 -5.40 -2.80 -1.02
N VAL A 70 -4.88 -1.67 -1.50
CA VAL A 70 -5.69 -0.55 -1.99
C VAL A 70 -6.47 -0.94 -3.23
N GLU A 71 -5.84 -1.62 -4.19
CA GLU A 71 -6.52 -2.15 -5.37
C GLU A 71 -7.61 -3.17 -5.00
N GLU A 72 -7.30 -4.11 -4.11
CA GLU A 72 -8.29 -5.06 -3.57
C GLU A 72 -9.46 -4.34 -2.88
N ALA A 73 -9.20 -3.25 -2.16
CA ALA A 73 -10.25 -2.43 -1.53
C ALA A 73 -11.14 -1.73 -2.56
N LEU A 74 -10.56 -1.19 -3.65
CA LEU A 74 -11.30 -0.60 -4.76
C LEU A 74 -12.21 -1.64 -5.45
N VAL A 75 -11.72 -2.87 -5.65
CA VAL A 75 -12.55 -3.98 -6.18
C VAL A 75 -13.69 -4.32 -5.23
N ARG A 76 -13.45 -4.36 -3.92
CA ARG A 76 -14.51 -4.59 -2.93
C ARG A 76 -15.58 -3.50 -2.95
N ILE A 77 -15.21 -2.26 -3.26
CA ILE A 77 -16.17 -1.16 -3.46
C ILE A 77 -17.04 -1.44 -4.69
N THR A 78 -16.45 -1.85 -5.81
CA THR A 78 -17.22 -2.19 -7.02
C THR A 78 -18.14 -3.38 -6.79
N ASP A 79 -17.71 -4.35 -6.00
CA ASP A 79 -18.47 -5.56 -5.67
C ASP A 79 -19.50 -5.34 -4.54
N ARG A 80 -19.57 -4.13 -3.96
CA ARG A 80 -20.39 -3.78 -2.77
C ARG A 80 -20.12 -4.68 -1.55
N THR A 81 -18.90 -5.20 -1.43
CA THR A 81 -18.42 -5.99 -0.29
C THR A 81 -17.44 -5.20 0.59
N PHE A 82 -17.20 -3.93 0.27
CA PHE A 82 -16.37 -3.04 1.08
C PHE A 82 -16.96 -2.83 2.47
N GLY A 83 -16.09 -2.77 3.47
CA GLY A 83 -16.48 -2.70 4.88
C GLY A 83 -16.88 -4.04 5.50
N VAL A 84 -16.61 -5.18 4.85
CA VAL A 84 -16.77 -6.52 5.42
C VAL A 84 -15.41 -7.16 5.68
N CYS A 85 -15.25 -7.75 6.88
CA CYS A 85 -14.05 -8.45 7.29
C CYS A 85 -13.91 -9.77 6.51
N GLN A 86 -12.77 -9.99 5.86
CA GLN A 86 -12.53 -11.22 5.09
C GLN A 86 -12.28 -12.45 5.96
N LYS A 87 -12.06 -12.29 7.27
CA LYS A 87 -11.80 -13.39 8.22
C LYS A 87 -13.08 -13.88 8.90
N CYS A 88 -13.88 -12.98 9.47
CA CYS A 88 -15.09 -13.31 10.21
C CYS A 88 -16.40 -13.01 9.47
N GLY A 89 -16.36 -12.23 8.37
CA GLY A 89 -17.57 -11.81 7.63
C GLY A 89 -18.37 -10.69 8.30
N GLU A 90 -17.90 -10.15 9.42
CA GLU A 90 -18.59 -9.06 10.13
C GLU A 90 -18.28 -7.68 9.51
N GLN A 91 -19.09 -6.69 9.84
CA GLN A 91 -18.87 -5.31 9.41
C GLN A 91 -17.62 -4.72 10.10
N VAL A 92 -16.72 -4.16 9.30
CA VAL A 92 -15.57 -3.40 9.79
C VAL A 92 -16.07 -2.05 10.28
N GLN A 93 -15.70 -1.68 11.50
CA GLN A 93 -16.06 -0.40 12.08
C GLN A 93 -15.61 0.77 11.20
N THR A 94 -16.49 1.75 10.97
CA THR A 94 -16.20 2.93 10.14
C THR A 94 -14.97 3.70 10.63
N GLN A 95 -14.74 3.77 11.94
CA GLN A 95 -13.54 4.40 12.51
C GLN A 95 -12.25 3.74 12.01
N ARG A 96 -12.25 2.41 11.83
CA ARG A 96 -11.11 1.67 11.29
C ARG A 96 -10.95 1.90 9.79
N LEU A 97 -12.05 1.96 9.04
CA LEU A 97 -12.02 2.30 7.62
C LEU A 97 -11.56 3.76 7.39
N ASN A 98 -11.87 4.67 8.30
CA ASN A 98 -11.38 6.04 8.25
C ASN A 98 -9.88 6.14 8.54
N ALA A 99 -9.36 5.27 9.43
CA ALA A 99 -7.94 5.23 9.77
C ALA A 99 -7.10 4.46 8.74
N VAL A 100 -7.61 3.32 8.26
CA VAL A 100 -6.95 2.41 7.31
C VAL A 100 -8.00 1.91 6.30
N PRO A 101 -8.29 2.69 5.23
CA PRO A 101 -9.39 2.41 4.32
C PRO A 101 -9.20 1.13 3.49
N TYR A 102 -7.97 0.68 3.29
CA TYR A 102 -7.66 -0.55 2.56
C TYR A 102 -7.63 -1.81 3.44
N THR A 103 -8.00 -1.72 4.73
CA THR A 103 -7.99 -2.89 5.63
C THR A 103 -8.88 -4.04 5.11
N ARG A 104 -8.40 -5.27 5.29
CA ARG A 104 -9.16 -6.50 4.99
C ARG A 104 -9.87 -7.08 6.21
N TYR A 105 -9.49 -6.63 7.41
CA TYR A 105 -9.91 -7.22 8.67
C TYR A 105 -10.49 -6.18 9.63
N CYS A 106 -11.41 -6.61 10.49
CA CYS A 106 -11.89 -5.84 11.64
C CYS A 106 -10.79 -5.76 12.72
N ILE A 107 -11.08 -5.03 13.80
CA ILE A 107 -10.11 -4.85 14.90
C ILE A 107 -9.92 -6.12 15.74
N ASP A 108 -10.94 -6.99 15.76
CA ASP A 108 -10.98 -8.21 16.58
C ASP A 108 -10.31 -9.42 15.90
N CYS A 109 -9.79 -9.25 14.67
CA CYS A 109 -9.29 -10.31 13.79
C CYS A 109 -7.80 -10.19 13.48
#